data_AF-A0A938RGN9-F1
#
_entry.id   AF-A0A938RGN9-F1
#
_cell.length_a   1.000
_cell.length_b   1.000
_cell.length_c   1.000
_cell.angle_alpha   90.00
_cell.angle_beta   90.00
_cell.angle_gamma   90.00
#
_symmetry.space_group_name_H-M   'P 1'
#
loop_
_entity.id
_entity.type
_entity.pdbx_description
1 polymer ?
#
loop_
_entity_poly.entity_id
_entity_poly.type
_entity_poly.pdbx_seq_one_letter_code
_entity_poly.pdbx_strand_id
1 'polypeptide(L)'
;MDAKQLAMIIKQRLRLEDQEFALIEENPKFRRLFQNALKGARYRLVAEVVESKGCQSGHQAGQKLVFDSAGNLLTRECPERVCAFLMPNLTVLINAFFENIMNGRDPNEVMFNRTGCFDVGHACGGWGHVTVEMRAELR
;
A
#
# COMPACT_ATOMS: atom_id res chain seq x y z
N MET A 1 -0.35 3.38 22.67
CA MET A 1 0.73 4.15 22.04
C MET A 1 0.17 5.50 21.62
N ASP A 2 0.79 6.60 22.03
CA ASP A 2 0.37 7.96 21.64
C ASP A 2 1.17 8.48 20.43
N ALA A 3 0.79 9.66 19.91
CA ALA A 3 1.37 10.21 18.69
C ALA A 3 2.85 10.57 18.85
N LYS A 4 3.28 10.95 20.07
CA LYS A 4 4.69 11.28 20.35
C LYS A 4 5.55 10.03 20.37
N GLN A 5 5.06 8.96 21.00
CA GLN A 5 5.72 7.64 20.98
C GLN A 5 5.87 7.12 19.55
N LEU A 6 4.82 7.26 18.72
CA LEU A 6 4.90 6.88 17.31
C LEU A 6 5.93 7.73 16.53
N ALA A 7 5.95 9.05 16.74
CA ALA A 7 6.93 9.93 16.12
C ALA A 7 8.38 9.52 16.45
N MET A 8 8.66 9.15 17.70
CA MET A 8 9.98 8.65 18.10
C MET A 8 10.35 7.33 17.42
N ILE A 9 9.41 6.38 17.28
CA ILE A 9 9.63 5.14 16.54
C ILE A 9 9.94 5.45 15.06
N ILE A 10 9.21 6.40 14.47
CA ILE A 10 9.43 6.82 13.09
C ILE A 10 10.80 7.46 12.93
N LYS A 11 11.20 8.37 13.82
CA LYS A 11 12.54 8.97 13.84
C LYS A 11 13.63 7.90 13.84
N GLN A 12 13.51 6.90 14.72
CA GLN A 12 14.48 5.80 14.81
C GLN A 12 14.53 4.98 13.52
N ARG A 13 13.39 4.72 12.87
CA ARG A 13 13.32 4.01 11.58
C ARG A 13 13.91 4.82 10.43
N LEU A 14 13.67 6.14 10.41
CA LEU A 14 14.21 7.06 9.41
C LEU A 14 15.72 7.30 9.60
N ARG A 15 16.27 6.99 10.78
CA ARG A 15 17.67 7.24 11.14
C ARG A 15 18.09 8.70 10.99
N LEU A 16 17.17 9.60 11.35
CA LEU A 16 17.40 11.05 11.31
C LEU A 16 17.92 11.54 12.65
N GLU A 17 18.82 12.51 12.59
CA GLU A 17 19.25 13.27 13.76
C GLU A 17 18.12 14.15 14.29
N ASP A 18 18.28 14.65 15.52
CA ASP A 18 17.29 15.50 16.20
C ASP A 18 16.95 16.74 15.38
N GLN A 19 17.95 17.39 14.79
CA GLN A 19 17.78 18.60 13.99
C GLN A 19 17.03 18.35 12.69
N GLU A 20 17.28 17.22 12.02
CA GLU A 20 16.60 16.83 10.78
C GLU A 20 15.14 16.44 11.06
N PHE A 21 14.90 15.71 12.16
CA PHE A 21 13.57 15.28 12.53
C PHE A 21 12.69 16.46 13.02
N ALA A 22 13.28 17.49 13.62
CA ALA A 22 12.57 18.70 14.01
C ALA A 22 11.85 19.36 12.81
N LEU A 23 12.48 19.37 11.63
CA LEU A 23 11.86 19.89 10.39
C LEU A 23 10.58 19.12 10.00
N ILE A 24 10.52 17.82 10.29
CA ILE A 24 9.35 16.98 10.06
C ILE A 24 8.30 17.23 11.14
N GLU A 25 8.69 17.29 12.40
CA GLU A 25 7.78 17.45 13.54
C GLU A 25 7.10 18.83 13.55
N GLU A 26 7.82 19.89 13.17
CA GLU A 26 7.28 21.24 13.10
C GLU A 26 6.24 21.39 11.97
N ASN A 27 6.37 20.59 10.91
CA ASN A 27 5.47 20.62 9.76
C ASN A 27 4.05 20.14 10.16
N PRO A 28 3.02 20.99 10.02
CA PRO A 28 1.65 20.63 10.42
C PRO A 28 1.08 19.45 9.64
N LYS A 29 1.52 19.23 8.38
CA LYS A 29 1.08 18.08 7.57
C LYS A 29 1.50 16.76 8.19
N PHE A 30 2.75 16.67 8.65
CA PHE A 30 3.28 15.43 9.25
C PHE A 30 2.77 15.22 10.68
N ARG A 31 2.48 16.28 11.44
CA ARG A 31 1.75 16.14 12.72
C ARG A 31 0.38 15.49 12.53
N ARG A 32 -0.38 15.92 11.51
CA ARG A 32 -1.66 15.27 11.15
C ARG A 32 -1.45 13.81 10.74
N LEU A 33 -0.41 13.54 9.95
CA LEU A 33 -0.04 12.18 9.56
C LEU A 33 0.19 11.30 10.80
N PHE A 34 1.01 11.73 11.78
CA PHE A 34 1.28 10.93 12.98
C PHE A 34 0.03 10.67 13.84
N GLN A 35 -0.87 11.66 13.95
CA GLN A 35 -2.14 11.51 14.67
C GLN A 35 -3.03 10.44 14.03
N ASN A 36 -3.09 10.40 12.70
CA ASN A 36 -3.93 9.46 11.96
C ASN A 36 -3.25 8.10 11.77
N ALA A 37 -1.93 8.05 11.69
CA ALA A 37 -1.16 6.82 11.50
C ALA A 37 -1.41 5.79 12.61
N LEU A 38 -1.63 6.22 13.86
CA LEU A 38 -2.04 5.32 14.95
C LEU A 38 -3.37 4.62 14.69
N LYS A 39 -4.36 5.38 14.22
CA LYS A 39 -5.67 4.83 13.83
C LYS A 39 -5.56 4.00 12.56
N GLY A 40 -4.67 4.39 11.65
CA GLY A 40 -4.39 3.72 10.39
C GLY A 40 -3.71 2.37 10.56
N ALA A 41 -2.83 2.21 11.56
CA ALA A 41 -2.04 1.01 11.80
C ALA A 41 -2.86 -0.27 12.06
N ARG A 42 -4.16 -0.13 12.34
CA ARG A 42 -5.10 -1.27 12.46
C ARG A 42 -5.57 -1.81 11.12
N TYR A 43 -5.33 -1.09 10.02
CA TYR A 43 -5.69 -1.53 8.68
C TYR A 43 -4.52 -2.26 8.02
N ARG A 44 -4.86 -3.23 7.19
CA ARG A 44 -4.01 -3.76 6.13
C ARG A 44 -4.66 -3.47 4.78
N LEU A 45 -3.86 -3.24 3.76
CA LEU A 45 -4.33 -3.10 2.39
C LEU A 45 -4.21 -4.45 1.71
N VAL A 46 -5.28 -4.91 1.08
CA VAL A 46 -5.33 -6.21 0.39
C VAL A 46 -5.63 -5.96 -1.07
N ALA A 47 -4.68 -6.30 -1.94
CA ALA A 47 -4.89 -6.40 -3.37
C ALA A 47 -5.20 -7.86 -3.71
N GLU A 48 -6.46 -8.15 -4.03
CA GLU A 48 -6.89 -9.47 -4.47
C GLU A 48 -6.86 -9.55 -5.99
N VAL A 49 -6.24 -10.59 -6.52
CA VAL A 49 -6.27 -10.89 -7.95
C VAL A 49 -7.69 -11.30 -8.33
N VAL A 50 -8.36 -10.47 -9.13
CA VAL A 50 -9.73 -10.74 -9.61
C VAL A 50 -9.74 -11.40 -10.98
N GLU A 51 -8.68 -11.19 -11.77
CA GLU A 51 -8.48 -11.84 -13.07
C GLU A 51 -6.99 -12.09 -13.31
N SER A 52 -6.65 -13.23 -13.88
CA SER A 52 -5.28 -13.53 -14.31
C SER A 52 -5.28 -14.45 -15.53
N LYS A 53 -4.62 -14.01 -16.60
CA LYS A 53 -4.39 -14.81 -17.80
C LYS A 53 -2.97 -14.55 -18.30
N GLY A 54 -2.20 -15.60 -18.59
CA GLY A 54 -0.85 -15.46 -19.14
C GLY A 54 0.18 -14.84 -18.19
N CYS A 55 0.01 -14.95 -16.86
CA CYS A 55 0.97 -14.44 -15.89
C CYS A 55 2.14 -15.42 -15.68
N GLN A 56 3.34 -15.06 -16.15
CA GLN A 56 4.55 -15.88 -15.92
C GLN A 56 4.86 -16.05 -14.43
N SER A 57 4.69 -14.98 -13.64
CA SER A 57 4.94 -15.01 -12.20
C SER A 57 3.96 -15.90 -11.43
N GLY A 58 2.94 -16.44 -12.09
CA GLY A 58 2.03 -17.45 -11.53
C GLY A 58 0.94 -16.87 -10.64
N HIS A 59 0.62 -15.58 -10.76
CA HIS A 59 -0.51 -15.00 -10.05
C HIS A 59 -1.83 -15.61 -10.54
N GLN A 60 -2.74 -15.93 -9.60
CA GLN A 60 -4.01 -16.60 -9.88
C GLN A 60 -5.16 -15.86 -9.22
N ALA A 61 -6.37 -15.96 -9.78
CA ALA A 61 -7.57 -15.38 -9.20
C ALA A 61 -7.80 -15.86 -7.75
N GLY A 62 -8.20 -14.94 -6.87
CA GLY A 62 -8.37 -15.14 -5.42
C GLY A 62 -7.08 -15.00 -4.60
N GLN A 63 -5.91 -14.93 -5.25
CA GLN A 63 -4.64 -14.71 -4.54
C GLN A 63 -4.58 -13.29 -3.99
N LYS A 64 -4.03 -13.13 -2.78
CA LYS A 64 -3.95 -11.85 -2.07
C LYS A 64 -2.52 -11.37 -1.94
N LEU A 65 -2.28 -10.11 -2.27
CA LEU A 65 -1.06 -9.38 -1.93
C LEU A 65 -1.43 -8.42 -0.79
N VAL A 66 -0.73 -8.56 0.33
CA VAL A 66 -1.07 -7.86 1.57
C VAL A 66 0.00 -6.83 1.89
N PHE A 67 -0.44 -5.63 2.22
CA PHE A 67 0.41 -4.51 2.62
C PHE A 67 -0.03 -3.98 3.99
N ASP A 68 0.88 -3.39 4.75
CA ASP A 68 0.48 -2.58 5.90
C ASP A 68 -0.15 -1.26 5.47
N SER A 69 -0.67 -0.51 6.45
CA SER A 69 -1.29 0.80 6.21
C SER A 69 -0.34 1.87 5.64
N ALA A 70 0.97 1.62 5.61
CA ALA A 70 1.98 2.50 5.03
C ALA A 70 2.43 2.03 3.64
N GLY A 71 1.86 0.94 3.11
CA GLY A 71 2.17 0.40 1.79
C GLY A 71 3.35 -0.56 1.75
N ASN A 72 3.87 -1.03 2.90
CA ASN A 72 4.91 -2.05 2.91
C ASN A 72 4.32 -3.42 2.61
N LEU A 73 4.91 -4.15 1.66
CA LEU A 73 4.52 -5.51 1.34
C LEU A 73 4.80 -6.45 2.53
N LEU A 74 3.76 -7.11 3.03
CA LEU A 74 3.86 -8.10 4.11
C LEU A 74 4.24 -9.46 3.51
N THR A 75 5.54 -9.65 3.29
CA THR A 75 6.09 -10.80 2.53
C THR A 75 5.66 -12.16 3.04
N ARG A 76 5.41 -12.32 4.35
CA ARG A 76 4.95 -13.57 4.96
C ARG A 76 3.47 -13.87 4.73
N GLU A 77 2.68 -12.86 4.40
CA GLU A 77 1.25 -12.97 4.08
C GLU A 77 0.99 -12.95 2.57
N CYS A 78 2.07 -12.80 1.78
CA CYS A 78 2.03 -12.75 0.32
C CYS A 78 2.50 -14.08 -0.29
N PRO A 79 2.25 -14.28 -1.59
CA PRO A 79 2.84 -15.38 -2.34
C PRO A 79 4.36 -15.29 -2.34
N GLU A 80 5.03 -16.44 -2.51
CA GLU A 80 6.49 -16.51 -2.60
C GLU A 80 7.04 -15.65 -3.75
N ARG A 81 6.28 -15.52 -4.85
CA ARG A 81 6.64 -14.69 -6.00
C ARG A 81 5.63 -13.58 -6.17
N VAL A 82 6.12 -12.34 -6.16
CA VAL A 82 5.34 -11.15 -6.46
C VAL A 82 6.01 -10.40 -7.60
N CYS A 83 5.28 -10.21 -8.71
CA CYS A 83 5.84 -9.60 -9.91
C CYS A 83 6.08 -8.10 -9.72
N ALA A 84 7.31 -7.64 -9.95
CA ALA A 84 7.62 -6.20 -9.94
C ALA A 84 6.82 -5.42 -10.99
N PHE A 85 6.40 -6.03 -12.10
CA PHE A 85 5.60 -5.37 -13.14
C PHE A 85 4.11 -5.20 -12.79
N LEU A 86 3.63 -5.79 -11.69
CA LEU A 86 2.32 -5.48 -11.11
C LEU A 86 2.38 -4.21 -10.25
N MET A 87 3.55 -3.88 -9.69
CA MET A 87 3.70 -2.83 -8.69
C MET A 87 3.48 -1.40 -9.18
N PRO A 88 3.93 -0.94 -10.36
CA PRO A 88 3.81 0.47 -10.74
C PRO A 88 2.38 1.01 -10.64
N ASN A 89 1.42 0.25 -11.19
CA ASN A 89 0.01 0.60 -11.15
C ASN A 89 -0.61 0.38 -9.76
N LEU A 90 -0.19 -0.67 -9.06
CA LEU A 90 -0.65 -0.95 -7.70
C LEU A 90 -0.19 0.10 -6.70
N THR A 91 1.01 0.67 -6.86
CA THR A 91 1.56 1.73 -6.01
C THR A 91 0.70 3.00 -6.06
N VAL A 92 0.18 3.36 -7.24
CA VAL A 92 -0.75 4.49 -7.38
C VAL A 92 -1.99 4.26 -6.52
N LEU A 93 -2.49 3.02 -6.51
CA LEU A 93 -3.65 2.65 -5.75
C LEU A 93 -3.37 2.61 -4.23
N ILE A 94 -2.25 2.01 -3.82
CA ILE A 94 -1.77 2.03 -2.43
C ILE A 94 -1.70 3.48 -1.92
N ASN A 95 -1.19 4.41 -2.73
CA ASN A 95 -1.10 5.81 -2.36
C ASN A 95 -2.49 6.45 -2.14
N ALA A 96 -3.50 6.10 -2.94
CA ALA A 96 -4.87 6.61 -2.74
C ALA A 96 -5.47 6.14 -1.40
N PHE A 97 -5.28 4.86 -1.06
CA PHE A 97 -5.68 4.31 0.24
C PHE A 97 -4.90 4.95 1.39
N PHE A 98 -3.58 5.07 1.25
CA PHE A 98 -2.70 5.73 2.23
C PHE A 98 -3.13 7.18 2.49
N GLU A 99 -3.41 7.95 1.45
CA GLU A 99 -3.87 9.34 1.58
C GLU A 99 -5.21 9.45 2.30
N ASN A 100 -6.15 8.52 2.06
CA ASN A 100 -7.39 8.48 2.85
C ASN A 100 -7.09 8.23 4.34
N ILE A 101 -6.27 7.22 4.65
CA ILE A 101 -5.89 6.87 6.03
C ILE A 101 -5.19 8.05 6.73
N MET A 102 -4.15 8.62 6.11
CA MET A 102 -3.36 9.69 6.71
C MET A 102 -4.12 11.01 6.86
N ASN A 103 -5.20 11.19 6.11
CA ASN A 103 -6.13 12.31 6.28
C ASN A 103 -7.31 12.00 7.23
N GLY A 104 -7.41 10.78 7.76
CA GLY A 104 -8.45 10.36 8.71
C GLY A 104 -9.80 10.06 8.05
N ARG A 105 -9.82 9.82 6.74
CA ARG A 105 -11.00 9.38 5.96
C ARG A 105 -11.10 7.85 5.97
N ASP A 106 -12.24 7.32 5.55
CA ASP A 106 -12.37 5.88 5.33
C ASP A 106 -11.44 5.47 4.17
N PRO A 107 -10.49 4.54 4.38
CA PRO A 107 -9.63 4.06 3.30
C PRO A 107 -10.41 3.51 2.09
N ASN A 108 -11.61 2.96 2.28
CA ASN A 108 -12.40 2.35 1.21
C ASN A 108 -13.22 3.36 0.37
N GLU A 109 -13.14 4.66 0.65
CA GLU A 109 -13.74 5.71 -0.20
C GLU A 109 -12.96 5.98 -1.51
N VAL A 110 -12.05 5.09 -1.91
CA VAL A 110 -11.33 5.16 -3.19
C VAL A 110 -12.24 4.71 -4.33
N MET A 111 -12.60 5.63 -5.23
CA MET A 111 -13.54 5.37 -6.33
C MET A 111 -13.05 4.30 -7.32
N PHE A 112 -11.79 4.38 -7.73
CA PHE A 112 -11.18 3.46 -8.69
C PHE A 112 -10.20 2.57 -7.97
N ASN A 113 -10.70 1.44 -7.46
CA ASN A 113 -9.92 0.51 -6.64
C ASN A 113 -9.48 -0.75 -7.40
N ARG A 114 -9.54 -0.73 -8.73
CA ARG A 114 -9.02 -1.80 -9.58
C ARG A 114 -7.88 -1.29 -10.43
N THR A 115 -6.89 -2.15 -10.63
CA THR A 115 -5.80 -1.87 -11.55
C THR A 115 -5.18 -3.14 -12.12
N GLY A 116 -4.42 -3.01 -13.20
CA GLY A 116 -3.78 -4.11 -13.90
C GLY A 116 -2.25 -4.09 -13.76
N CYS A 117 -1.59 -5.21 -14.06
CA CYS A 117 -0.16 -5.19 -14.30
C CYS A 117 0.19 -4.42 -15.59
N PHE A 118 1.48 -4.13 -15.80
CA PHE A 118 1.95 -3.36 -16.95
C PHE A 118 1.82 -4.08 -18.31
N ASP A 119 1.68 -5.41 -18.31
CA ASP A 119 1.53 -6.21 -19.54
C ASP A 119 0.16 -5.92 -20.18
N VAL A 120 0.14 -5.73 -21.50
CA VAL A 120 -1.06 -5.35 -22.27
C VAL A 120 -1.89 -6.56 -22.73
N GLY A 121 -1.41 -7.78 -22.50
CA GLY A 121 -2.08 -9.02 -22.89
C GLY A 121 -1.71 -9.52 -24.29
N HIS A 122 -1.85 -10.84 -24.49
CA HIS A 122 -1.53 -11.54 -25.75
C HIS A 122 -2.18 -10.96 -27.00
N ALA A 123 -3.40 -10.43 -26.90
CA ALA A 123 -4.10 -9.82 -28.03
C ALA A 123 -3.55 -8.43 -28.42
N CYS A 124 -2.73 -7.81 -27.55
CA CYS A 124 -2.21 -6.45 -27.70
C CYS A 124 -0.67 -6.40 -27.79
N GLY A 125 -0.02 -7.53 -28.07
CA GLY A 125 1.45 -7.64 -28.18
C GLY A 125 2.19 -7.91 -26.87
N GLY A 126 1.46 -8.20 -25.79
CA GLY A 126 1.98 -8.66 -24.51
C GLY A 126 1.88 -10.19 -24.35
N TRP A 127 2.04 -10.70 -23.13
CA TRP A 127 1.88 -12.14 -22.84
C TRP A 127 0.55 -12.42 -22.14
N GLY A 128 0.17 -11.55 -21.21
CA GLY A 128 -0.95 -11.78 -20.32
C GLY A 128 -1.42 -10.51 -19.61
N HIS A 129 -2.35 -10.67 -18.68
CA HIS A 129 -2.79 -9.57 -17.84
C HIS A 129 -3.25 -10.11 -16.49
N VAL A 130 -2.94 -9.35 -15.44
CA VAL A 130 -3.40 -9.61 -14.07
C VAL A 130 -4.12 -8.36 -13.61
N THR A 131 -5.38 -8.51 -13.23
CA THR A 131 -6.18 -7.44 -12.64
C THR A 131 -6.32 -7.70 -11.14
N VAL A 132 -6.07 -6.67 -10.34
CA VAL A 132 -6.27 -6.70 -8.90
C VAL A 132 -7.33 -5.69 -8.47
N GLU A 133 -8.05 -6.02 -7.40
CA GLU A 133 -8.92 -5.11 -6.68
C GLU A 133 -8.36 -4.89 -5.28
N MET A 134 -8.21 -3.62 -4.88
CA MET A 134 -7.71 -3.24 -3.57
C MET A 134 -8.84 -2.86 -2.63
N ARG A 135 -8.66 -3.22 -1.36
CA ARG A 135 -9.50 -2.81 -0.23
C ARG A 135 -8.66 -2.69 1.04
N ALA A 136 -9.17 -1.93 2.00
CA ALA A 136 -8.61 -1.92 3.35
C ALA A 136 -9.44 -2.81 4.27
N GLU A 137 -8.76 -3.71 4.98
CA GLU A 137 -9.34 -4.60 5.98
C GLU A 137 -8.79 -4.26 7.37
N LEU A 138 -9.59 -4.44 8.42
CA LEU A 138 -9.08 -4.41 9.79
C LEU A 138 -8.22 -5.65 10.05
N ARG A 139 -7.13 -5.47 10.78
CA ARG A 139 -6.23 -6.54 11.24
C ARG A 139 -6.77 -7.25 12.47
#